data_AF-A0A221R6E0-F1
#
_entry.id   AF-A0A221R6E0-F1
#
_cell.length_a   1.000
_cell.length_b   1.000
_cell.length_c   1.000
_cell.angle_alpha   90.00
_cell.angle_beta   90.00
_cell.angle_gamma   90.00
#
_symmetry.space_group_name_H-M   'P 1'
#
loop_
_entity.id
_entity.type
_entity.pdbx_description
1 polymer ?
#
loop_
_entity_poly.entity_id
_entity_poly.type
_entity_poly.pdbx_seq_one_letter_code
_entity_poly.pdbx_strand_id
1 'polypeptide(L)' 'MSARFRPGQLIVVAYGGGNVLMVRGVEELFGSEVYVLVSAGCDDEFRRPVELIDRRFQMVISDDMWPN' A
#
# COMPACT_ATOMS: atom_id res chain seq x y z
N MET A 1 7.34 -5.72 12.50
CA MET A 1 7.99 -4.62 11.74
C MET A 1 6.87 -3.64 11.45
N SER A 2 6.97 -2.38 11.89
CA SER A 2 5.85 -1.44 11.77
C SER A 2 5.62 -0.98 10.33
N ALA A 3 4.37 -0.69 9.96
CA ALA A 3 4.03 -0.18 8.64
C ALA A 3 4.85 1.08 8.27
N ARG A 4 5.51 1.01 7.12
CA ARG A 4 6.35 2.08 6.55
C ARG A 4 5.54 3.13 5.81
N PHE A 5 4.48 2.73 5.12
CA PHE A 5 3.72 3.61 4.22
C PHE A 5 2.48 4.19 4.91
N ARG A 6 2.21 5.46 4.63
CA ARG A 6 1.10 6.21 5.20
C ARG A 6 -0.12 6.17 4.29
N PRO A 7 -1.34 6.26 4.84
CA PRO A 7 -2.55 6.51 4.06
C PRO A 7 -2.38 7.70 3.11
N GLY A 8 -2.84 7.57 1.87
CA GLY A 8 -2.72 8.55 0.80
C GLY A 8 -1.49 8.38 -0.10
N GLN A 9 -0.48 7.63 0.32
CA GLN A 9 0.72 7.43 -0.51
C GLN A 9 0.45 6.53 -1.71
N LEU A 10 1.01 6.91 -2.86
CA LEU A 10 1.05 6.07 -4.07
C LEU A 10 2.39 5.34 -4.12
N ILE A 11 2.36 4.02 -4.18
CA ILE A 11 3.54 3.16 -4.21
C ILE A 11 3.53 2.25 -5.44
N VAL A 12 4.70 1.89 -5.94
CA VAL A 12 4.87 0.83 -6.93
C VAL A 12 5.37 -0.42 -6.23
N VAL A 13 4.67 -1.54 -6.47
CA VAL A 13 5.06 -2.86 -6.01
C VAL A 13 5.22 -3.84 -7.17
N ALA A 14 6.28 -4.65 -7.13
CA ALA A 14 6.56 -5.66 -8.13
C ALA A 14 5.74 -6.94 -7.93
N TYR A 15 4.51 -6.94 -8.44
CA TYR A 15 3.72 -8.17 -8.66
C TYR A 15 3.56 -8.42 -10.16
N GLY A 16 4.56 -9.07 -10.78
CA GLY A 16 4.46 -9.54 -12.16
C GLY A 16 4.25 -8.46 -13.24
N GLY A 17 4.70 -7.22 -13.01
CA GLY A 17 4.55 -6.14 -13.99
C GLY A 17 4.69 -4.71 -13.45
N GLY A 18 4.72 -4.55 -12.12
CA GLY A 18 4.75 -3.24 -11.46
C GLY A 18 3.34 -2.66 -11.37
N ASN A 19 2.72 -2.77 -10.20
CA ASN A 19 1.38 -2.24 -9.96
C ASN A 19 1.48 -0.96 -9.13
N VAL A 20 0.74 0.08 -9.55
CA VAL A 20 0.61 1.34 -8.84
C VAL A 20 -0.55 1.23 -7.86
N LEU A 21 -0.23 1.27 -6.57
CA LEU A 21 -1.18 1.10 -5.48
C LEU A 21 -1.24 2.35 -4.61
N MET A 22 -2.45 2.73 -4.20
CA MET A 22 -2.67 3.72 -3.15
C MET A 22 -2.82 3.02 -1.81
N VAL A 23 -2.11 3.51 -0.80
CA VAL A 23 -2.29 3.08 0.58
C VAL A 23 -3.50 3.78 1.16
N ARG A 24 -4.52 3.04 1.58
CA ARG A 24 -5.71 3.58 2.25
C ARG A 24 -5.57 3.61 3.76
N GLY A 25 -4.83 2.66 4.30
CA GLY A 25 -4.82 2.41 5.73
C GLY A 25 -3.84 1.31 6.09
N VAL A 26 -3.63 1.17 7.40
CA VAL A 26 -2.99 0.02 8.03
C VAL A 26 -3.98 -0.52 9.05
N GLU A 27 -4.27 -1.82 8.97
CA GLU A 27 -5.17 -2.52 9.87
C GLU A 27 -4.40 -3.65 10.57
N GLU A 28 -4.90 -4.11 11.71
CA GLU A 28 -4.41 -5.33 12.38
C GLU A 28 -5.39 -6.47 12.12
N LEU A 29 -4.91 -7.56 11.50
CA LEU A 29 -5.69 -8.77 11.23
C LEU A 29 -4.95 -9.98 11.77
N PHE A 30 -5.62 -10.73 12.65
CA PHE A 30 -5.07 -11.95 13.27
C PHE A 30 -3.69 -11.74 13.92
N GLY A 31 -3.47 -10.58 14.56
CA GLY A 31 -2.21 -10.23 15.21
C GLY A 31 -1.09 -9.83 14.25
N SER A 32 -1.41 -9.56 12.97
CA SER A 32 -0.47 -9.09 11.96
C SER A 32 -0.93 -7.77 11.34
N GLU A 33 0.00 -6.83 11.14
CA GLU A 33 -0.30 -5.59 10.41
C GLU A 33 -0.44 -5.87 8.89
N VAL A 34 -1.48 -5.30 8.30
CA VAL A 34 -1.76 -5.35 6.87
C VAL A 34 -1.95 -3.95 6.31
N TYR A 35 -1.47 -3.71 5.09
CA TYR A 35 -1.89 -2.54 4.33
C TYR A 35 -3.24 -2.80 3.68
N VAL A 36 -4.11 -1.79 3.73
CA VAL A 36 -5.29 -1.67 2.89
C VAL A 36 -4.89 -0.89 1.65
N LEU A 37 -5.01 -1.51 0.48
CA LEU A 37 -4.49 -0.99 -0.78
C LEU A 37 -5.59 -0.92 -1.83
N VAL A 38 -5.48 0.05 -2.72
CA VAL A 38 -6.37 0.23 -3.88
C VAL A 38 -5.51 0.35 -5.13
N SER A 39 -5.88 -0.31 -6.22
CA SER A 39 -5.18 -0.16 -7.50
C SER A 39 -5.63 1.12 -8.19
N ALA A 40 -4.70 1.88 -8.77
CA ALA A 40 -5.06 3.06 -9.56
C ALA A 40 -6.01 2.65 -10.71
N GLY A 41 -7.24 3.18 -10.70
CA GLY A 41 -8.26 2.89 -11.72
C GLY A 41 -9.25 1.78 -11.36
N CYS A 42 -9.22 1.25 -10.14
CA CYS A 42 -10.19 0.27 -9.64
C CYS A 42 -10.56 0.62 -8.20
N ASP A 43 -11.84 0.51 -7.84
CA ASP A 43 -12.32 0.77 -6.47
C ASP A 43 -12.17 -0.46 -5.55
N ASP A 44 -11.59 -1.56 -6.05
CA ASP A 44 -11.40 -2.77 -5.26
C ASP A 44 -10.27 -2.59 -4.23
N GLU A 45 -10.66 -2.72 -2.96
CA GLU A 45 -9.72 -2.76 -1.85
C GLU A 45 -9.17 -4.18 -1.64
N PHE A 46 -7.87 -4.28 -1.41
CA PHE A 46 -7.26 -5.54 -1.02
C PHE A 46 -6.28 -5.35 0.13
N ARG A 47 -6.22 -6.40 0.97
CA ARG A 47 -5.39 -6.45 2.17
C ARG A 47 -4.16 -7.30 1.91
N ARG A 48 -2.99 -6.76 2.25
CA ARG A 48 -1.71 -7.46 2.11
C ARG A 48 -0.85 -7.28 3.36
N PRO A 49 -0.16 -8.33 3.83
CA PRO A 49 0.78 -8.19 4.94
C PRO A 49 1.80 -7.10 4.69
N VAL A 50 2.09 -6.29 5.71
CA VAL A 50 3.09 -5.22 5.63
C VAL A 50 4.43 -5.76 5.13
N GLU A 51 4.88 -6.89 5.68
CA GLU A 51 6.15 -7.53 5.32
C GLU A 51 6.24 -7.90 3.82
N LEU A 52 5.12 -8.29 3.22
CA LEU A 52 5.08 -8.66 1.81
C LEU A 52 5.24 -7.42 0.92
N ILE A 53 4.53 -6.34 1.26
CA ILE A 53 4.57 -5.09 0.51
C ILE A 53 5.95 -4.45 0.65
N ASP A 54 6.49 -4.38 1.85
CA ASP A 54 7.81 -3.79 2.11
C ASP A 54 8.93 -4.53 1.35
N ARG A 55 8.84 -5.87 1.21
CA ARG A 55 9.79 -6.68 0.42
C ARG A 55 9.64 -6.50 -1.10
N ARG A 56 8.44 -6.16 -1.58
CA ARG A 56 8.11 -6.04 -3.02
C ARG A 56 8.06 -4.60 -3.51
N PHE A 57 8.18 -3.65 -2.60
CA PHE A 57 8.20 -2.23 -2.86
C PHE A 57 9.36 -1.85 -3.79
N GLN A 58 9.07 -1.00 -4.76
CA GLN A 58 10.06 -0.46 -5.69
C GLN A 58 10.27 1.04 -5.48
N MET A 59 9.20 1.84 -5.46
CA MET A 59 9.29 3.30 -5.29
C MET A 59 7.98 3.92 -4.79
N VAL A 60 8.08 5.09 -4.16
CA VAL A 60 6.94 5.98 -3.88
C VAL A 60 6.79 6.91 -5.09
N ILE A 61 5.57 7.06 -5.59
CA ILE A 61 5.24 7.94 -6.73
C ILE A 61 4.77 9.31 -6.24
N SER A 62 4.06 9.38 -5.11
CA SER A 62 3.59 10.64 -4.51
C SER A 62 3.37 10.48 -3.01
N ASP A 63 3.68 11.55 -2.25
CA ASP A 63 3.57 11.63 -0.78
C ASP A 63 2.39 12.51 -0.31
N ASP A 64 1.75 13.28 -1.20
CA ASP A 64 0.71 14.26 -0.84
C ASP A 64 -0.40 14.35 -1.92
N MET A 65 -1.41 13.47 -1.86
CA MET A 65 -2.63 13.60 -2.68
C MET A 65 -3.88 13.95 -1.84
N TRP A 66 -3.74 14.17 -0.53
CA TRP A 66 -4.83 14.67 0.31
C TRP A 66 -4.73 16.19 0.43
N PRO A 67 -5.74 16.97 0.00
CA PRO A 67 -5.79 18.38 0.35
C PRO A 67 -6.00 18.50 1.87
N ASN A 68 -5.26 19.43 2.49
CA ASN A 68 -5.50 19.89 3.86
C ASN A 68 -6.97 20.25 4.10
#